data_AF-A0AAJ6MSM0-F1
#
_entry.id   AF-A0AAJ6MSM0-F1
#
_cell.length_a   1.000
_cell.length_b   1.000
_cell.length_c   1.000
_cell.angle_alpha   90.00
_cell.angle_beta   90.00
_cell.angle_gamma   90.00
#
_symmetry.space_group_name_H-M   'P 1'
#
loop_
_entity.id
_entity.type
_entity.pdbx_description
1 polymer ?
#
loop_
_entity_poly.entity_id
_entity_poly.type
_entity_poly.pdbx_seq_one_letter_code
_entity_poly.pdbx_strand_id
1 'polypeptide(L)'
;MNQQITEIDTLVVGAGQAGVAMSEHLSRLGIPHLVLERHRIAEAWRSGRWDSLVANGPAWHDRFPGLEFDMDPDGFAGKEQVADYFEAYARKFDAPIKTGVEVKRVTRNVGRAGFTVETSDGTYSVNHLVSATGPFQKPVIPAIAPTDSTLHQIHSAHYFNPEQLPAGAVLVVGAGSSGVQIAEELLRAGRKVYLSVGPHDRPPRAYRGRDFCWWLGVLGLWDSETVQAGREHVTIAVSGARGGHTVDFRRLAQAGMVLVGLTERFADGKVSFAQDLNDNLDRGDENYLALLDAADAYAERNGLDLPLEPTARERVADAACIAQPLQALDLTEAGVSTIIWATGYSQDYSWLQVDAFHTNGKPRHQRGVSSEQGVYFVGLPWLSRRGSAFIWGVWHDAKHVADQIATQRKYRAYDESRTAARTPAPLRANA
;
A
#
# COMPACT_ATOMS: atom_id res chain seq x y z
N MET A 1 -22.22 -7.40 -35.48
CA MET A 1 -20.81 -7.86 -35.38
C MET A 1 -20.71 -8.71 -34.14
N ASN A 2 -20.45 -10.01 -34.23
CA ASN A 2 -20.19 -10.82 -33.05
C ASN A 2 -18.88 -10.34 -32.44
N GLN A 3 -18.93 -9.68 -31.28
CA GLN A 3 -17.72 -9.42 -30.50
C GLN A 3 -17.08 -10.79 -30.19
N GLN A 4 -15.82 -10.95 -30.58
CA GLN A 4 -15.05 -12.13 -30.24
C GLN A 4 -14.83 -12.13 -28.73
N ILE A 5 -15.45 -13.08 -28.02
CA ILE A 5 -15.30 -13.25 -26.58
C ILE A 5 -14.11 -14.18 -26.34
N THR A 6 -13.14 -13.73 -25.55
CA THR A 6 -12.01 -14.57 -25.13
C THR A 6 -12.37 -15.28 -23.82
N GLU A 7 -12.27 -16.60 -23.79
CA GLU A 7 -12.53 -17.38 -22.57
C GLU A 7 -11.24 -17.60 -21.78
N ILE A 8 -11.27 -17.27 -20.48
CA ILE A 8 -10.16 -17.44 -19.55
C ILE A 8 -10.72 -18.02 -18.26
N ASP A 9 -10.05 -18.98 -17.62
CA ASP A 9 -10.55 -19.51 -16.35
C ASP A 9 -10.48 -18.47 -15.22
N THR A 10 -9.27 -17.97 -14.94
CA THR A 10 -9.04 -16.98 -13.88
C THR A 10 -8.45 -15.69 -14.44
N LEU A 11 -9.09 -14.55 -14.17
CA LEU A 11 -8.58 -13.23 -14.56
C LEU A 11 -8.09 -12.46 -13.34
N VAL A 12 -6.86 -11.97 -13.39
CA VAL A 12 -6.27 -11.10 -12.37
C VAL A 12 -6.24 -9.67 -12.91
N VAL A 13 -6.79 -8.71 -12.16
CA VAL A 13 -6.85 -7.30 -12.56
C VAL A 13 -5.81 -6.49 -11.80
N GLY A 14 -4.81 -6.00 -12.52
CA GLY A 14 -3.64 -5.28 -12.02
C GLY A 14 -2.38 -6.15 -11.98
N ALA A 15 -1.25 -5.61 -12.47
CA ALA A 15 0.08 -6.24 -12.42
C ALA A 15 1.07 -5.43 -11.59
N GLY A 16 0.61 -4.85 -10.48
CA GLY A 16 1.48 -4.47 -9.38
C GLY A 16 1.98 -5.70 -8.60
N GLN A 17 2.61 -5.47 -7.45
CA GLN A 17 3.13 -6.55 -6.58
C GLN A 17 2.08 -7.65 -6.30
N ALA A 18 0.82 -7.28 -6.03
CA ALA A 18 -0.25 -8.23 -5.73
C ALA A 18 -0.58 -9.14 -6.93
N GLY A 19 -0.64 -8.57 -8.13
CA GLY A 19 -0.95 -9.31 -9.35
C GLY A 19 0.17 -10.25 -9.76
N VAL A 20 1.42 -9.79 -9.63
CA VAL A 20 2.61 -10.63 -9.91
C VAL A 20 2.68 -11.81 -8.93
N ALA A 21 2.47 -11.58 -7.64
CA ALA A 21 2.40 -12.65 -6.64
C ALA A 21 1.26 -13.65 -6.95
N MET A 22 0.07 -13.13 -7.28
CA MET A 22 -1.08 -13.97 -7.63
C MET A 22 -0.78 -14.85 -8.84
N SER A 23 -0.19 -14.27 -9.89
CA SER A 23 0.19 -14.98 -11.11
C SER A 23 1.18 -16.11 -10.84
N GLU A 24 2.21 -15.86 -10.01
CA GLU A 24 3.16 -16.91 -9.63
C GLU A 24 2.45 -18.12 -9.00
N HIS A 25 1.57 -17.86 -8.02
CA HIS A 25 0.90 -18.95 -7.31
C HIS A 25 -0.11 -19.71 -8.19
N LEU A 26 -0.82 -19.02 -9.07
CA LEU A 26 -1.68 -19.66 -10.07
C LEU A 26 -0.86 -20.53 -11.03
N SER A 27 0.28 -20.03 -11.52
CA SER A 27 1.20 -20.79 -12.38
C SER A 27 1.71 -22.07 -11.69
N ARG A 28 2.17 -21.97 -10.43
CA ARG A 28 2.65 -23.12 -9.66
C ARG A 28 1.56 -24.19 -9.44
N LEU A 29 0.29 -23.79 -9.38
CA LEU A 29 -0.85 -24.69 -9.24
C LEU A 29 -1.41 -25.18 -10.59
N GLY A 30 -0.80 -24.79 -11.72
CA GLY A 30 -1.29 -25.15 -13.06
C GLY A 30 -2.68 -24.60 -13.37
N ILE A 31 -3.02 -23.43 -12.81
CA ILE A 31 -4.31 -22.77 -13.03
C ILE A 31 -4.21 -21.84 -14.23
N PRO A 32 -4.97 -22.07 -15.33
CA PRO A 32 -4.99 -21.16 -16.47
C PRO A 32 -5.47 -19.78 -16.05
N HIS A 33 -4.67 -18.76 -16.33
CA HIS A 33 -5.01 -17.40 -15.95
C HIS A 33 -4.40 -16.37 -16.90
N LEU A 34 -4.92 -15.16 -16.82
CA LEU A 34 -4.40 -13.97 -17.50
C LEU A 34 -4.37 -12.83 -16.48
N VAL A 35 -3.30 -12.05 -16.49
CA VAL A 35 -3.21 -10.79 -15.73
C VAL A 35 -3.38 -9.62 -16.70
N LEU A 36 -4.30 -8.71 -16.42
CA LEU A 36 -4.47 -7.48 -17.20
C LEU A 36 -3.95 -6.28 -16.41
N GLU A 37 -3.08 -5.50 -17.02
CA GLU A 37 -2.55 -4.26 -16.47
C GLU A 37 -2.80 -3.11 -17.44
N ARG A 38 -3.34 -2.00 -16.94
CA ARG A 38 -3.69 -0.84 -17.78
C ARG A 38 -2.46 -0.09 -18.29
N HIS A 39 -1.32 -0.18 -17.60
CA HIS A 39 -0.06 0.45 -17.98
C HIS A 39 1.05 -0.60 -18.07
N ARG A 40 2.21 -0.37 -17.42
CA ARG A 40 3.31 -1.33 -17.31
C ARG A 40 3.20 -2.12 -16.01
N ILE A 41 3.90 -3.26 -15.94
CA ILE A 41 4.08 -3.99 -14.69
C ILE A 41 4.65 -3.04 -13.64
N ALA A 42 4.07 -3.06 -12.43
CA ALA A 42 4.46 -2.21 -11.31
C ALA A 42 4.46 -0.68 -11.61
N GLU A 43 3.64 -0.18 -12.55
CA GLU A 43 3.61 1.24 -12.98
C GLU A 43 3.58 2.26 -11.84
N ALA A 44 2.79 1.97 -10.79
CA ALA A 44 2.62 2.88 -9.65
C ALA A 44 3.94 3.19 -8.93
N TRP A 45 4.92 2.28 -8.98
CA TRP A 45 6.27 2.52 -8.45
C TRP A 45 7.06 3.48 -9.33
N ARG A 46 6.96 3.34 -10.65
CA ARG A 46 7.70 4.17 -11.62
C ARG A 46 7.23 5.62 -11.63
N SER A 47 5.93 5.80 -11.86
CA SER A 47 5.40 7.13 -12.22
C SER A 47 4.55 7.78 -11.13
N GLY A 48 4.25 7.06 -10.04
CA GLY A 48 3.38 7.55 -8.96
C GLY A 48 4.12 7.94 -7.69
N ARG A 49 5.44 8.12 -7.74
CA ARG A 49 6.34 8.29 -6.58
C ARG A 49 7.44 9.30 -6.89
N TRP A 50 7.96 9.95 -5.85
CA TRP A 50 9.02 10.94 -5.97
C TRP A 50 10.39 10.32 -6.24
N ASP A 51 11.29 11.11 -6.82
CA ASP A 51 12.53 10.63 -7.43
C ASP A 51 13.46 9.98 -6.41
N SER A 52 13.50 10.51 -5.18
CA SER A 52 14.32 9.98 -4.09
C SER A 52 13.66 8.84 -3.30
N LEU A 53 12.45 8.40 -3.66
CA LEU A 53 11.78 7.34 -2.93
C LEU A 53 12.59 6.04 -3.01
N VAL A 54 12.83 5.49 -1.83
CA VAL A 54 13.28 4.11 -1.62
C VAL A 54 12.25 3.34 -0.80
N ALA A 55 12.33 2.01 -0.83
CA ALA A 55 11.52 1.14 0.00
C ALA A 55 11.71 1.49 1.50
N ASN A 56 10.67 1.24 2.29
CA ASN A 56 10.72 1.49 3.73
C ASN A 56 11.31 0.30 4.50
N GLY A 57 11.26 -0.92 3.98
CA GLY A 57 11.97 -2.07 4.52
C GLY A 57 13.27 -2.36 3.74
N PRO A 58 14.24 -3.03 4.39
CA PRO A 58 15.48 -3.41 3.75
C PRO A 58 15.25 -4.48 2.67
N ALA A 59 16.16 -4.56 1.71
CA ALA A 59 16.07 -5.45 0.55
C ALA A 59 15.95 -6.93 0.92
N TRP A 60 16.53 -7.38 2.04
CA TRP A 60 16.38 -8.74 2.52
C TRP A 60 14.93 -9.10 2.88
N HIS A 61 14.15 -8.11 3.31
CA HIS A 61 12.77 -8.24 3.77
C HIS A 61 11.75 -7.90 2.67
N ASP A 62 11.90 -6.74 2.01
CA ASP A 62 10.91 -6.16 1.09
C ASP A 62 10.93 -6.79 -0.31
N ARG A 63 10.95 -8.13 -0.37
CA ARG A 63 11.04 -8.94 -1.58
C ARG A 63 10.11 -10.15 -1.51
N PHE A 64 9.93 -10.81 -2.65
CA PHE A 64 9.32 -12.14 -2.69
C PHE A 64 10.37 -13.22 -2.43
N PRO A 65 10.00 -14.39 -1.87
CA PRO A 65 10.96 -15.46 -1.56
C PRO A 65 11.70 -16.01 -2.80
N GLY A 66 11.16 -15.80 -4.01
CA GLY A 66 11.70 -16.34 -5.24
C GLY A 66 12.81 -15.54 -5.92
N LEU A 67 13.14 -14.34 -5.45
CA LEU A 67 14.16 -13.47 -6.08
C LEU A 67 14.76 -12.52 -5.05
N GLU A 68 16.05 -12.22 -5.17
CA GLU A 68 16.73 -11.22 -4.35
C GLU A 68 16.95 -9.94 -5.16
N PHE A 69 17.07 -8.80 -4.49
CA PHE A 69 17.58 -7.60 -5.14
C PHE A 69 19.09 -7.73 -5.35
N ASP A 70 19.60 -7.18 -6.46
CA ASP A 70 21.03 -7.03 -6.71
C ASP A 70 21.55 -5.74 -6.03
N MET A 71 21.62 -5.78 -4.68
CA MET A 71 22.11 -4.70 -3.84
C MET A 71 22.47 -5.22 -2.44
N ASP A 72 23.00 -4.34 -1.59
CA ASP A 72 23.17 -4.63 -0.16
C ASP A 72 21.84 -5.11 0.46
N PRO A 73 21.80 -6.31 1.08
CA PRO A 73 20.60 -6.82 1.74
C PRO A 73 20.00 -5.88 2.79
N ASP A 74 20.83 -5.10 3.48
CA ASP A 74 20.38 -4.11 4.47
C ASP A 74 20.05 -2.74 3.85
N GLY A 75 20.31 -2.56 2.55
CA GLY A 75 19.97 -1.37 1.80
C GLY A 75 18.48 -1.26 1.43
N PHE A 76 18.08 -0.08 0.96
CA PHE A 76 16.70 0.24 0.62
C PHE A 76 16.56 0.47 -0.89
N ALA A 77 15.81 -0.39 -1.58
CA ALA A 77 15.68 -0.33 -3.04
C ALA A 77 14.93 0.93 -3.50
N GLY A 78 15.48 1.66 -4.47
CA GLY A 78 14.81 2.80 -5.11
C GLY A 78 13.55 2.41 -5.89
N LYS A 79 12.65 3.38 -6.13
CA LYS A 79 11.37 3.12 -6.80
C LYS A 79 11.49 2.39 -8.14
N GLU A 80 12.50 2.74 -8.95
CA GLU A 80 12.74 2.09 -10.24
C GLU A 80 13.29 0.67 -10.06
N GLN A 81 14.19 0.46 -9.09
CA GLN A 81 14.71 -0.88 -8.77
C GLN A 81 13.60 -1.82 -8.30
N VAL A 82 12.63 -1.33 -7.52
CA VAL A 82 11.44 -2.10 -7.13
C VAL A 82 10.58 -2.45 -8.33
N ALA A 83 10.37 -1.52 -9.26
CA ALA A 83 9.61 -1.80 -10.48
C ALA A 83 10.33 -2.82 -11.39
N ASP A 84 11.63 -2.65 -11.60
CA ASP A 84 12.48 -3.56 -12.38
C ASP A 84 12.53 -4.96 -11.75
N TYR A 85 12.56 -5.03 -10.42
CA TYR A 85 12.47 -6.28 -9.66
C TYR A 85 11.18 -7.05 -10.01
N PHE A 86 10.01 -6.40 -10.01
CA PHE A 86 8.75 -7.09 -10.33
C PHE A 86 8.65 -7.51 -11.80
N GLU A 87 9.20 -6.72 -12.71
CA GLU A 87 9.34 -7.14 -14.11
C GLU A 87 10.25 -8.36 -14.27
N ALA A 88 11.41 -8.36 -13.60
CA ALA A 88 12.32 -9.50 -13.61
C ALA A 88 11.68 -10.74 -12.97
N TYR A 89 10.92 -10.55 -11.89
CA TYR A 89 10.18 -11.61 -11.22
C TYR A 89 9.13 -12.23 -12.14
N ALA A 90 8.33 -11.41 -12.82
CA ALA A 90 7.33 -11.88 -13.78
C ALA A 90 7.95 -12.65 -14.96
N ARG A 91 9.09 -12.18 -15.48
CA ARG A 91 9.84 -12.87 -16.56
C ARG A 91 10.38 -14.23 -16.12
N LYS A 92 10.75 -14.41 -14.86
CA LYS A 92 11.36 -15.65 -14.35
C LYS A 92 10.48 -16.91 -14.54
N PHE A 93 9.17 -16.74 -14.61
CA PHE A 93 8.22 -17.84 -14.77
C PHE A 93 7.26 -17.64 -15.95
N ASP A 94 7.61 -16.75 -16.89
CA ASP A 94 6.82 -16.42 -18.08
C ASP A 94 5.36 -16.05 -17.72
N ALA A 95 5.20 -15.15 -16.75
CA ALA A 95 3.88 -14.72 -16.27
C ALA A 95 2.97 -14.27 -17.43
N PRO A 96 1.72 -14.76 -17.55
CA PRO A 96 0.80 -14.37 -18.60
C PRO A 96 0.21 -12.99 -18.31
N ILE A 97 1.03 -11.94 -18.44
CA ILE A 97 0.66 -10.55 -18.19
C ILE A 97 0.46 -9.82 -19.52
N LYS A 98 -0.69 -9.17 -19.67
CA LYS A 98 -1.00 -8.29 -20.79
C LYS A 98 -1.14 -6.85 -20.30
N THR A 99 -0.14 -6.04 -20.64
CA THR A 99 -0.06 -4.60 -20.36
C THR A 99 -0.86 -3.78 -21.36
N GLY A 100 -1.20 -2.53 -21.03
CA GLY A 100 -1.99 -1.63 -21.88
C GLY A 100 -3.48 -1.97 -21.98
N VAL A 101 -4.00 -2.86 -21.10
CA VAL A 101 -5.39 -3.30 -21.12
C VAL A 101 -6.09 -2.86 -19.83
N GLU A 102 -7.02 -1.92 -19.96
CA GLU A 102 -7.84 -1.45 -18.86
C GLU A 102 -9.10 -2.32 -18.75
N VAL A 103 -9.36 -2.86 -17.56
CA VAL A 103 -10.65 -3.45 -17.22
C VAL A 103 -11.62 -2.32 -16.88
N LYS A 104 -12.67 -2.18 -17.70
CA LYS A 104 -13.66 -1.10 -17.58
C LYS A 104 -14.86 -1.54 -16.76
N ARG A 105 -15.28 -2.80 -16.92
CA ARG A 105 -16.48 -3.31 -16.27
C ARG A 105 -16.44 -4.83 -16.14
N VAL A 106 -16.92 -5.34 -15.01
CA VAL A 106 -17.18 -6.76 -14.78
C VAL A 106 -18.60 -6.92 -14.30
N THR A 107 -19.34 -7.84 -14.92
CA THR A 107 -20.70 -8.19 -14.53
C THR A 107 -20.81 -9.68 -14.31
N ARG A 108 -21.63 -10.08 -13.33
CA ARG A 108 -22.01 -11.49 -13.15
C ARG A 108 -22.87 -11.95 -14.32
N ASN A 109 -22.58 -13.13 -14.87
CA ASN A 109 -23.42 -13.72 -15.90
C ASN A 109 -24.79 -14.10 -15.32
N VAL A 110 -25.86 -13.89 -16.10
CA VAL A 110 -27.23 -14.31 -15.76
C VAL A 110 -27.50 -15.68 -16.38
N GLY A 111 -28.03 -16.62 -15.60
CA GLY A 111 -28.41 -17.95 -16.08
C GLY A 111 -27.25 -18.91 -16.36
N ARG A 112 -25.99 -18.49 -16.15
CA ARG A 112 -24.79 -19.34 -16.26
C ARG A 112 -23.70 -18.88 -15.27
N ALA A 113 -22.71 -19.73 -15.03
CA ALA A 113 -21.58 -19.41 -14.16
C ALA A 113 -20.67 -18.32 -14.76
N GLY A 114 -19.85 -17.73 -13.90
CA GLY A 114 -18.79 -16.81 -14.29
C GLY A 114 -19.24 -15.37 -14.52
N PHE A 115 -18.36 -14.60 -15.14
CA PHE A 115 -18.45 -13.15 -15.29
C PHE A 115 -18.13 -12.75 -16.72
N THR A 116 -18.73 -11.66 -17.18
CA THR A 116 -18.36 -10.98 -18.42
C THR A 116 -17.51 -9.76 -18.05
N VAL A 117 -16.35 -9.62 -18.68
CA VAL A 117 -15.37 -8.57 -18.42
C VAL A 117 -15.18 -7.74 -19.67
N GLU A 118 -15.56 -6.47 -19.61
CA GLU A 118 -15.33 -5.48 -20.66
C GLU A 118 -14.01 -4.76 -20.41
N THR A 119 -13.19 -4.69 -21.45
CA THR A 119 -11.87 -4.05 -21.39
C THR A 119 -11.66 -3.06 -22.52
N SER A 120 -10.54 -2.35 -22.52
CA SER A 120 -10.08 -1.57 -23.68
C SER A 120 -9.74 -2.43 -24.91
N ASP A 121 -9.58 -3.74 -24.75
CA ASP A 121 -9.10 -4.68 -25.77
C ASP A 121 -10.12 -5.80 -26.07
N GLY A 122 -11.41 -5.51 -25.86
CA GLY A 122 -12.51 -6.43 -26.10
C GLY A 122 -13.05 -7.09 -24.83
N THR A 123 -13.81 -8.17 -25.03
CA THR A 123 -14.62 -8.80 -23.98
C THR A 123 -14.07 -10.17 -23.62
N TYR A 124 -13.99 -10.45 -22.32
CA TYR A 124 -13.56 -11.72 -21.76
C TYR A 124 -14.71 -12.38 -21.00
N SER A 125 -14.80 -13.71 -21.06
CA SER A 125 -15.68 -14.53 -20.23
C SER A 125 -14.82 -15.32 -19.25
N VAL A 126 -15.09 -15.20 -17.94
CA VAL A 126 -14.22 -15.72 -16.89
C VAL A 126 -14.94 -16.48 -15.80
N ASN A 127 -14.32 -17.50 -15.21
CA ASN A 127 -14.89 -18.25 -14.08
C ASN A 127 -14.57 -17.60 -12.74
N HIS A 128 -13.36 -17.06 -12.62
CA HIS A 128 -12.82 -16.46 -11.41
C HIS A 128 -12.22 -15.08 -11.74
N LEU A 129 -12.38 -14.15 -10.81
CA LEU A 129 -11.83 -12.80 -10.88
C LEU A 129 -11.04 -12.48 -9.61
N VAL A 130 -9.79 -12.07 -9.75
CA VAL A 130 -8.96 -11.57 -8.65
C VAL A 130 -8.71 -10.07 -8.86
N SER A 131 -9.24 -9.24 -7.96
CA SER A 131 -8.91 -7.81 -7.89
C SER A 131 -7.57 -7.62 -7.17
N ALA A 132 -6.54 -7.27 -7.93
CA ALA A 132 -5.18 -7.01 -7.46
C ALA A 132 -4.75 -5.54 -7.70
N THR A 133 -5.72 -4.62 -7.67
CA THR A 133 -5.54 -3.18 -7.99
C THR A 133 -4.90 -2.36 -6.86
N GLY A 134 -4.60 -3.00 -5.72
CA GLY A 134 -3.89 -2.40 -4.60
C GLY A 134 -4.68 -1.32 -3.83
N PRO A 135 -4.06 -0.71 -2.80
CA PRO A 135 -4.73 0.27 -1.94
C PRO A 135 -4.65 1.71 -2.46
N PHE A 136 -3.71 1.99 -3.37
CA PHE A 136 -3.36 3.34 -3.82
C PHE A 136 -4.03 3.67 -5.17
N GLN A 137 -5.35 3.60 -5.22
CA GLN A 137 -6.10 3.70 -6.49
C GLN A 137 -6.39 5.16 -6.86
N LYS A 138 -7.03 5.91 -5.97
CA LYS A 138 -7.38 7.32 -6.20
C LYS A 138 -6.78 8.21 -5.12
N PRO A 139 -5.86 9.13 -5.48
CA PRO A 139 -5.43 10.20 -4.58
C PRO A 139 -6.62 10.95 -3.98
N VAL A 140 -6.59 11.23 -2.67
CA VAL A 140 -7.67 11.97 -2.00
C VAL A 140 -7.15 13.32 -1.54
N ILE A 141 -7.71 14.39 -2.11
CA ILE A 141 -7.60 15.73 -1.57
C ILE A 141 -8.88 15.99 -0.77
N PRO A 142 -8.80 16.24 0.55
CA PRO A 142 -9.96 16.47 1.40
C PRO A 142 -10.80 17.68 0.97
N ALA A 143 -12.10 17.64 1.25
CA ALA A 143 -13.02 18.74 0.93
C ALA A 143 -12.71 20.06 1.66
N ILE A 144 -11.85 20.02 2.68
CA ILE A 144 -11.35 21.22 3.37
C ILE A 144 -10.31 21.99 2.55
N ALA A 145 -9.82 21.45 1.43
CA ALA A 145 -8.85 22.12 0.58
C ALA A 145 -9.35 23.51 0.14
N PRO A 146 -8.51 24.56 0.20
CA PRO A 146 -8.90 25.88 -0.23
C PRO A 146 -9.16 25.90 -1.73
N THR A 147 -10.09 26.74 -2.17
CA THR A 147 -10.38 26.95 -3.60
C THR A 147 -9.56 28.08 -4.21
N ASP A 148 -8.63 28.65 -3.44
CA ASP A 148 -7.74 29.72 -3.89
C ASP A 148 -6.81 29.24 -5.01
N SER A 149 -7.01 29.79 -6.20
CA SER A 149 -6.23 29.47 -7.40
C SER A 149 -4.79 29.99 -7.38
N THR A 150 -4.44 30.86 -6.42
CA THR A 150 -3.08 31.38 -6.27
C THR A 150 -2.16 30.38 -5.56
N LEU A 151 -2.73 29.43 -4.81
CA LEU A 151 -1.99 28.36 -4.16
C LEU A 151 -1.77 27.19 -5.13
N HIS A 152 -0.52 26.75 -5.23
CA HIS A 152 -0.21 25.50 -5.91
C HIS A 152 -0.59 24.33 -5.01
N GLN A 153 -1.50 23.46 -5.45
CA GLN A 153 -1.97 22.32 -4.66
C GLN A 153 -1.74 21.02 -5.41
N ILE A 154 -1.04 20.08 -4.78
CA ILE A 154 -0.76 18.76 -5.35
C ILE A 154 -0.95 17.67 -4.31
N HIS A 155 -1.37 16.49 -4.75
CA HIS A 155 -1.29 15.29 -3.91
C HIS A 155 0.12 14.71 -3.93
N SER A 156 0.53 14.03 -2.86
CA SER A 156 1.82 13.31 -2.76
C SER A 156 2.08 12.32 -3.90
N ALA A 157 1.04 11.86 -4.59
CA ALA A 157 1.12 10.99 -5.78
C ALA A 157 1.72 11.70 -7.01
N HIS A 158 1.69 13.04 -7.01
CA HIS A 158 2.16 13.91 -8.08
C HIS A 158 3.34 14.78 -7.64
N TYR A 159 3.87 14.54 -6.43
CA TYR A 159 5.12 15.13 -6.00
C TYR A 159 6.27 14.27 -6.53
N PHE A 160 7.17 14.86 -7.33
CA PHE A 160 8.39 14.23 -7.84
C PHE A 160 9.69 14.71 -7.20
N ASN A 161 9.86 16.01 -6.98
CA ASN A 161 11.07 16.61 -6.40
C ASN A 161 10.82 18.08 -5.97
N PRO A 162 11.74 18.71 -5.22
CA PRO A 162 11.59 20.10 -4.76
C PRO A 162 11.56 21.15 -5.88
N GLU A 163 12.23 20.88 -7.01
CA GLU A 163 12.37 21.79 -8.15
C GLU A 163 11.07 21.99 -8.92
N GLN A 164 10.14 21.03 -8.86
CA GLN A 164 8.83 21.14 -9.51
C GLN A 164 7.94 22.22 -8.85
N LEU A 165 8.24 22.61 -7.61
CA LEU A 165 7.36 23.47 -6.82
C LEU A 165 7.69 24.96 -7.03
N PRO A 166 6.67 25.84 -7.07
CA PRO A 166 6.88 27.28 -7.04
C PRO A 166 7.77 27.75 -5.88
N ALA A 167 8.35 28.94 -6.01
CA ALA A 167 9.06 29.58 -4.90
C ALA A 167 8.11 29.85 -3.72
N GLY A 168 8.61 29.73 -2.49
CA GLY A 168 7.85 29.97 -1.26
C GLY A 168 7.96 28.83 -0.25
N ALA A 169 7.21 28.97 0.84
CA ALA A 169 7.04 27.95 1.86
C ALA A 169 6.03 26.89 1.42
N VAL A 170 6.14 25.70 2.01
CA VAL A 170 5.29 24.55 1.70
C VAL A 170 4.57 24.09 2.96
N LEU A 171 3.25 23.93 2.88
CA LEU A 171 2.45 23.22 3.88
C LEU A 171 2.23 21.77 3.42
N VAL A 172 2.77 20.81 4.14
CA VAL A 172 2.52 19.38 3.93
C VAL A 172 1.44 18.91 4.89
N VAL A 173 0.31 18.45 4.35
CA VAL A 173 -0.86 18.00 5.12
C VAL A 173 -0.84 16.48 5.25
N GLY A 174 -0.64 15.98 6.48
CA GLY A 174 -0.53 14.55 6.81
C GLY A 174 0.93 14.14 7.05
N ALA A 175 1.18 13.47 8.19
CA ALA A 175 2.52 13.13 8.68
C ALA A 175 2.85 11.64 8.66
N GLY A 176 2.13 10.85 7.85
CA GLY A 176 2.53 9.46 7.58
C GLY A 176 3.81 9.37 6.78
N SER A 177 4.24 8.13 6.46
CA SER A 177 5.48 7.86 5.71
C SER A 177 5.71 8.83 4.53
N SER A 178 4.73 9.02 3.64
CA SER A 178 4.90 9.95 2.51
C SER A 178 5.08 11.40 2.94
N GLY A 179 4.22 11.87 3.85
CA GLY A 179 4.22 13.27 4.25
C GLY A 179 5.51 13.69 4.95
N VAL A 180 5.99 12.87 5.90
CA VAL A 180 7.22 13.18 6.62
C VAL A 180 8.47 13.06 5.74
N GLN A 181 8.50 12.09 4.82
CA GLN A 181 9.63 11.93 3.89
C GLN A 181 9.72 13.09 2.89
N ILE A 182 8.58 13.50 2.31
CA ILE A 182 8.50 14.67 1.42
C ILE A 182 8.85 15.95 2.19
N ALA A 183 8.32 16.13 3.41
CA ALA A 183 8.61 17.29 4.23
C ALA A 183 10.10 17.39 4.60
N GLU A 184 10.75 16.27 4.93
CA GLU A 184 12.19 16.25 5.21
C GLU A 184 13.02 16.56 3.95
N GLU A 185 12.65 16.03 2.79
CA GLU A 185 13.31 16.37 1.53
C GLU A 185 13.23 17.86 1.21
N LEU A 186 12.04 18.45 1.34
CA LEU A 186 11.82 19.88 1.11
C LEU A 186 12.62 20.75 2.09
N LEU A 187 12.67 20.36 3.36
CA LEU A 187 13.47 21.04 4.37
C LEU A 187 14.96 21.01 3.99
N ARG A 188 15.47 19.85 3.56
CA ARG A 188 16.86 19.68 3.11
C ARG A 188 17.17 20.46 1.84
N ALA A 189 16.18 20.64 0.96
CA ALA A 189 16.27 21.50 -0.23
C ALA A 189 16.20 23.00 0.12
N GLY A 190 16.18 23.38 1.40
CA GLY A 190 16.19 24.76 1.86
C GLY A 190 14.81 25.44 1.83
N ARG A 191 13.73 24.68 1.67
CA ARG A 191 12.37 25.23 1.77
C ARG A 191 11.99 25.47 3.23
N LYS A 192 11.19 26.51 3.46
CA LYS A 192 10.43 26.64 4.71
C LYS A 192 9.27 25.65 4.67
N VAL A 193 9.20 24.74 5.64
CA VAL A 193 8.21 23.65 5.66
C VAL A 193 7.35 23.75 6.92
N TYR A 194 6.04 23.67 6.72
CA TYR A 194 5.03 23.43 7.74
C TYR A 194 4.51 22.00 7.57
N LEU A 195 4.50 21.19 8.63
CA LEU A 195 4.02 19.81 8.58
C LEU A 195 2.85 19.64 9.56
N SER A 196 1.68 19.29 9.02
CA SER A 196 0.47 18.96 9.77
C SER A 196 0.55 17.53 10.31
N VAL A 197 0.64 17.41 11.64
CA VAL A 197 0.89 16.15 12.34
C VAL A 197 -0.40 15.62 12.97
N GLY A 198 -0.90 14.53 12.43
CA GLY A 198 -1.97 13.73 13.03
C GLY A 198 -1.44 12.49 13.78
N PRO A 199 -2.33 11.60 14.24
CA PRO A 199 -1.97 10.35 14.91
C PRO A 199 -1.03 9.47 14.09
N HIS A 200 0.06 9.00 14.69
CA HIS A 200 1.08 8.20 14.03
C HIS A 200 1.81 7.25 14.98
N ASP A 201 2.35 6.18 14.42
CA ASP A 201 3.37 5.31 14.99
C ASP A 201 4.74 5.76 14.45
N ARG A 202 5.79 5.71 15.26
CA ARG A 202 7.16 6.02 14.82
C ARG A 202 8.15 4.96 15.31
N PRO A 203 8.18 3.76 14.71
CA PRO A 203 9.13 2.73 15.11
C PRO A 203 10.58 3.22 14.94
N PRO A 204 11.55 2.67 15.70
CA PRO A 204 12.96 2.88 15.39
C PRO A 204 13.24 2.40 13.97
N ARG A 205 14.23 2.97 13.29
CA ARG A 205 14.77 2.38 12.05
C ARG A 205 15.50 1.07 12.37
N ALA A 206 16.34 1.12 13.39
CA ALA A 206 17.06 0.00 13.95
C ALA A 206 17.18 0.18 15.47
N TYR A 207 17.33 -0.93 16.18
CA TYR A 207 17.59 -0.94 17.62
C TYR A 207 18.43 -2.17 17.97
N ARG A 208 19.48 -1.99 18.79
CA ARG A 208 20.39 -3.06 19.22
C ARG A 208 20.98 -3.85 18.05
N GLY A 209 21.34 -3.13 16.98
CA GLY A 209 21.95 -3.70 15.77
C GLY A 209 21.01 -4.55 14.91
N ARG A 210 19.68 -4.36 15.03
CA ARG A 210 18.68 -5.04 14.20
C ARG A 210 17.71 -4.03 13.62
N ASP A 211 17.38 -4.19 12.34
CA ASP A 211 16.38 -3.38 11.64
C ASP A 211 14.98 -3.61 12.24
N PHE A 212 14.12 -2.59 12.18
CA PHE A 212 12.76 -2.69 12.69
C PHE A 212 11.95 -3.80 12.03
N CYS A 213 12.18 -4.09 10.75
CA CYS A 213 11.49 -5.19 10.06
C CYS A 213 11.81 -6.54 10.70
N TRP A 214 13.04 -6.71 11.22
CA TRP A 214 13.42 -7.90 11.99
C TRP A 214 12.68 -7.95 13.33
N TRP A 215 12.66 -6.84 14.07
CA TRP A 215 11.94 -6.75 15.35
C TRP A 215 10.44 -7.04 15.19
N LEU A 216 9.79 -6.44 14.19
CA LEU A 216 8.38 -6.73 13.90
C LEU A 216 8.15 -8.20 13.52
N GLY A 217 9.11 -8.85 12.86
CA GLY A 217 9.06 -10.27 12.54
C GLY A 217 9.14 -11.16 13.79
N VAL A 218 10.18 -10.99 14.59
CA VAL A 218 10.39 -11.85 15.77
C VAL A 218 9.37 -11.62 16.88
N LEU A 219 8.78 -10.43 16.94
CA LEU A 219 7.66 -10.10 17.84
C LEU A 219 6.28 -10.52 17.27
N GLY A 220 6.22 -11.08 16.06
CA GLY A 220 4.98 -11.52 15.42
C GLY A 220 4.05 -10.39 14.98
N LEU A 221 4.56 -9.16 14.91
CA LEU A 221 3.76 -7.96 14.62
C LEU A 221 3.38 -7.84 13.14
N TRP A 222 4.16 -8.43 12.22
CA TRP A 222 3.77 -8.52 10.80
C TRP A 222 2.53 -9.38 10.56
N ASP A 223 2.33 -10.39 11.41
CA ASP A 223 1.25 -11.37 11.32
C ASP A 223 0.02 -11.03 12.18
N SER A 224 0.01 -9.85 12.82
CA SER A 224 -1.15 -9.37 13.57
C SER A 224 -2.39 -9.27 12.67
N GLU A 225 -3.46 -9.97 13.05
CA GLU A 225 -4.69 -10.10 12.24
C GLU A 225 -5.69 -8.95 12.45
N THR A 226 -5.57 -8.20 13.55
CA THR A 226 -6.51 -7.14 13.91
C THR A 226 -5.82 -5.79 14.05
N VAL A 227 -6.44 -4.79 13.43
CA VAL A 227 -6.15 -3.40 13.78
C VAL A 227 -6.68 -3.19 15.21
N GLN A 228 -5.84 -2.69 16.11
CA GLN A 228 -6.31 -2.27 17.43
C GLN A 228 -7.38 -1.19 17.24
N ALA A 229 -8.53 -1.34 17.89
CA ALA A 229 -9.64 -0.40 17.76
C ALA A 229 -9.18 1.05 18.04
N GLY A 230 -9.57 1.99 17.18
CA GLY A 230 -9.14 3.39 17.26
C GLY A 230 -7.80 3.69 16.58
N ARG A 231 -7.12 2.68 16.00
CA ARG A 231 -5.87 2.84 15.22
C ARG A 231 -6.05 2.68 13.72
N GLU A 232 -7.29 2.67 13.21
CA GLU A 232 -7.60 2.48 11.79
C GLU A 232 -7.02 3.57 10.90
N HIS A 233 -6.74 4.75 11.47
CA HIS A 233 -6.16 5.91 10.79
C HIS A 233 -4.72 6.22 11.26
N VAL A 234 -4.15 5.39 12.14
CA VAL A 234 -2.78 5.58 12.62
C VAL A 234 -1.81 5.04 11.57
N THR A 235 -1.01 5.95 11.03
CA THR A 235 0.00 5.66 10.00
C THR A 235 1.36 5.40 10.64
N ILE A 236 2.28 4.78 9.90
CA ILE A 236 3.65 4.57 10.35
C ILE A 236 4.53 5.64 9.71
N ALA A 237 5.31 6.34 10.51
CA ALA A 237 6.34 7.27 10.08
C ALA A 237 7.69 6.54 10.08
N VAL A 238 8.14 6.15 8.89
CA VAL A 238 9.41 5.46 8.69
C VAL A 238 10.01 5.88 7.36
N SER A 239 11.33 5.76 7.21
CA SER A 239 12.04 6.03 5.96
C SER A 239 13.22 5.08 5.77
N GLY A 240 13.43 4.67 4.52
CA GLY A 240 14.69 4.06 4.06
C GLY A 240 15.66 5.05 3.41
N ALA A 241 15.24 6.30 3.22
CA ALA A 241 16.03 7.30 2.49
C ALA A 241 17.37 7.54 3.20
N ARG A 242 18.44 7.77 2.42
CA ARG A 242 19.79 8.08 2.94
C ARG A 242 20.37 6.99 3.84
N GLY A 243 20.12 5.72 3.52
CA GLY A 243 20.56 4.58 4.33
C GLY A 243 19.64 4.26 5.51
N GLY A 244 18.51 4.97 5.61
CA GLY A 244 17.51 4.75 6.65
C GLY A 244 17.87 5.42 7.97
N HIS A 245 16.88 6.09 8.58
CA HIS A 245 17.01 6.69 9.90
C HIS A 245 15.68 6.69 10.63
N THR A 246 15.73 6.70 11.97
CA THR A 246 14.53 6.84 12.79
C THR A 246 13.92 8.22 12.51
N VAL A 247 12.66 8.22 12.11
CA VAL A 247 11.89 9.46 11.97
C VAL A 247 11.55 9.98 13.37
N ASP A 248 12.11 11.13 13.71
CA ASP A 248 11.90 11.84 14.97
C ASP A 248 11.43 13.26 14.68
N PHE A 249 10.14 13.51 14.94
CA PHE A 249 9.50 14.78 14.68
C PHE A 249 10.11 15.93 15.49
N ARG A 250 10.54 15.69 16.74
CA ARG A 250 11.20 16.71 17.56
C ARG A 250 12.55 17.07 16.96
N ARG A 251 13.30 16.09 16.45
CA ARG A 251 14.54 16.35 15.71
C ARG A 251 14.29 17.13 14.41
N LEU A 252 13.24 16.81 13.66
CA LEU A 252 12.87 17.58 12.46
C LEU A 252 12.50 19.03 12.80
N ALA A 253 11.81 19.24 13.93
CA ALA A 253 11.48 20.58 14.41
C ALA A 253 12.74 21.38 14.81
N GLN A 254 13.69 20.74 15.49
CA GLN A 254 14.99 21.34 15.80
C GLN A 254 15.80 21.68 14.54
N ALA A 255 15.60 20.93 13.46
CA ALA A 255 16.20 21.22 12.14
C ALA A 255 15.49 22.35 11.37
N GLY A 256 14.45 22.98 11.94
CA GLY A 256 13.77 24.15 11.39
C GLY A 256 12.40 23.89 10.75
N MET A 257 11.92 22.64 10.76
CA MET A 257 10.55 22.31 10.35
C MET A 257 9.54 22.89 11.35
N VAL A 258 8.48 23.52 10.87
CA VAL A 258 7.40 23.98 11.75
C VAL A 258 6.34 22.89 11.83
N LEU A 259 6.24 22.24 12.97
CA LEU A 259 5.17 21.28 13.20
C LEU A 259 3.91 22.01 13.65
N VAL A 260 2.77 21.59 13.12
CA VAL A 260 1.44 22.10 13.47
C VAL A 260 0.50 20.91 13.72
N GLY A 261 -0.57 21.14 14.47
CA GLY A 261 -1.58 20.10 14.74
C GLY A 261 -2.36 19.69 13.49
N LEU A 262 -3.33 18.80 13.66
CA LEU A 262 -4.17 18.32 12.57
C LEU A 262 -4.86 19.50 11.87
N THR A 263 -4.77 19.56 10.55
CA THR A 263 -5.42 20.62 9.76
C THR A 263 -6.94 20.48 9.80
N GLU A 264 -7.64 21.51 10.27
CA GLU A 264 -9.09 21.48 10.44
C GLU A 264 -9.83 22.20 9.31
N ARG A 265 -9.39 23.42 8.97
CA ARG A 265 -10.12 24.29 8.06
C ARG A 265 -9.22 25.30 7.36
N PHE A 266 -9.60 25.65 6.14
CA PHE A 266 -9.11 26.83 5.43
C PHE A 266 -10.23 27.87 5.31
N ALA A 267 -9.95 29.12 5.67
CA ALA A 267 -10.89 30.25 5.57
C ALA A 267 -10.12 31.57 5.50
N ASP A 268 -10.56 32.48 4.61
CA ASP A 268 -10.05 33.86 4.52
C ASP A 268 -8.51 33.96 4.44
N GLY A 269 -7.88 33.10 3.63
CA GLY A 269 -6.42 33.05 3.45
C GLY A 269 -5.65 32.39 4.61
N LYS A 270 -6.35 31.87 5.61
CA LYS A 270 -5.77 31.24 6.80
C LYS A 270 -6.11 29.75 6.86
N VAL A 271 -5.21 28.99 7.46
CA VAL A 271 -5.44 27.59 7.86
C VAL A 271 -5.48 27.50 9.39
N SER A 272 -6.43 26.75 9.95
CA SER A 272 -6.51 26.43 11.38
C SER A 272 -6.12 24.99 11.67
N PHE A 273 -5.56 24.77 12.86
CA PHE A 273 -5.07 23.49 13.33
C PHE A 273 -5.68 23.12 14.67
N ALA A 274 -5.93 21.83 14.86
CA ALA A 274 -6.33 21.29 16.14
C ALA A 274 -5.22 21.48 17.19
N GLN A 275 -5.61 21.55 18.46
CA GLN A 275 -4.68 21.64 19.59
C GLN A 275 -4.22 20.25 20.04
N ASP A 276 -3.77 19.42 19.10
CA ASP A 276 -3.45 18.01 19.30
C ASP A 276 -1.99 17.66 18.98
N LEU A 277 -1.16 18.64 18.64
CA LEU A 277 0.23 18.41 18.24
C LEU A 277 1.02 17.67 19.33
N ASN A 278 1.05 18.20 20.56
CA ASN A 278 1.83 17.59 21.65
C ASN A 278 1.33 16.18 21.96
N ASP A 279 0.02 15.98 22.04
CA ASP A 279 -0.59 14.66 22.23
C ASP A 279 -0.17 13.66 21.16
N ASN A 280 -0.18 14.07 19.88
CA ASN A 280 0.22 13.21 18.77
C ASN A 280 1.71 12.85 18.84
N LEU A 281 2.57 13.82 19.21
CA LEU A 281 4.01 13.59 19.38
C LEU A 281 4.32 12.67 20.58
N ASP A 282 3.63 12.86 21.70
CA ASP A 282 3.83 12.06 22.91
C ASP A 282 3.39 10.61 22.69
N ARG A 283 2.25 10.39 22.04
CA ARG A 283 1.80 9.03 21.65
C ARG A 283 2.78 8.35 20.67
N GLY A 284 3.38 9.11 19.76
CA GLY A 284 4.44 8.61 18.89
C GLY A 284 5.66 8.16 19.69
N ASP A 285 6.08 8.94 20.68
CA ASP A 285 7.18 8.58 21.59
C ASP A 285 6.88 7.34 22.43
N GLU A 286 5.65 7.24 22.97
CA GLU A 286 5.19 6.06 23.69
C GLU A 286 5.21 4.80 22.82
N ASN A 287 4.75 4.91 21.56
CA ASN A 287 4.80 3.80 20.60
C ASN A 287 6.24 3.33 20.34
N TYR A 288 7.16 4.27 20.14
CA TYR A 288 8.58 3.98 19.94
C TYR A 288 9.18 3.26 21.16
N LEU A 289 8.99 3.81 22.36
CA LEU A 289 9.53 3.25 23.60
C LEU A 289 8.93 1.86 23.90
N ALA A 290 7.64 1.66 23.68
CA ALA A 290 7.00 0.37 23.86
C ALA A 290 7.58 -0.71 22.93
N LEU A 291 7.98 -0.35 21.71
CA LEU A 291 8.66 -1.28 20.81
C LEU A 291 10.10 -1.59 21.27
N LEU A 292 10.82 -0.62 21.84
CA LEU A 292 12.13 -0.87 22.46
C LEU A 292 12.01 -1.80 23.67
N ASP A 293 11.00 -1.60 24.52
CA ASP A 293 10.73 -2.45 25.69
C ASP A 293 10.39 -3.88 25.26
N ALA A 294 9.58 -4.05 24.22
CA ALA A 294 9.27 -5.36 23.66
C ALA A 294 10.51 -6.05 23.07
N ALA A 295 11.39 -5.29 22.39
CA ALA A 295 12.65 -5.80 21.86
C ALA A 295 13.61 -6.24 22.97
N ASP A 296 13.74 -5.45 24.05
CA ASP A 296 14.56 -5.79 25.20
C ASP A 296 14.06 -7.05 25.91
N ALA A 297 12.74 -7.14 26.16
CA ALA A 297 12.11 -8.31 26.75
C ALA A 297 12.27 -9.56 25.87
N TYR A 298 12.19 -9.41 24.53
CA TYR A 298 12.43 -10.51 23.61
C TYR A 298 13.90 -10.96 23.63
N ALA A 299 14.85 -10.03 23.63
CA ALA A 299 16.27 -10.35 23.68
C ALA A 299 16.64 -11.10 24.96
N GLU A 300 16.14 -10.63 26.12
CA GLU A 300 16.35 -11.29 27.41
C GLU A 300 15.73 -12.69 27.43
N ARG A 301 14.44 -12.81 27.07
CA ARG A 301 13.70 -14.07 27.08
C ARG A 301 14.34 -15.15 26.21
N ASN A 302 14.98 -14.76 25.10
CA ASN A 302 15.58 -15.69 24.15
C ASN A 302 17.12 -15.77 24.26
N GLY A 303 17.73 -15.13 25.26
CA GLY A 303 19.18 -15.17 25.48
C GLY A 303 20.01 -14.59 24.33
N LEU A 304 19.52 -13.53 23.67
CA LEU A 304 20.22 -12.90 22.56
C LEU A 304 21.29 -11.92 23.06
N ASP A 305 22.54 -12.14 22.63
CA ASP A 305 23.65 -11.23 22.88
C ASP A 305 23.65 -10.06 21.87
N LEU A 306 22.72 -9.13 22.09
CA LEU A 306 22.63 -7.88 21.31
C LEU A 306 23.12 -6.71 22.17
N PRO A 307 24.01 -5.83 21.67
CA PRO A 307 24.48 -4.66 22.43
C PRO A 307 23.32 -3.79 22.92
N LEU A 308 23.42 -3.25 24.14
CA LEU A 308 22.48 -2.25 24.64
C LEU A 308 22.68 -0.91 23.91
N GLU A 309 21.59 -0.17 23.74
CA GLU A 309 21.59 1.12 23.04
C GLU A 309 20.85 2.18 23.89
N PRO A 310 21.40 2.61 25.04
CA PRO A 310 20.70 3.49 25.98
C PRO A 310 20.36 4.86 25.37
N THR A 311 21.20 5.35 24.46
CA THR A 311 20.98 6.63 23.74
C THR A 311 19.73 6.60 22.87
N ALA A 312 19.26 5.41 22.43
CA ALA A 312 18.01 5.29 21.67
C ALA A 312 16.78 5.71 22.48
N ARG A 313 16.89 5.74 23.82
CA ARG A 313 15.81 6.14 24.74
C ARG A 313 15.84 7.62 25.11
N GLU A 314 16.85 8.37 24.67
CA GLU A 314 16.96 9.79 24.94
C GLU A 314 15.91 10.57 24.14
N ARG A 315 15.13 11.40 24.84
CA ARG A 315 14.15 12.29 24.21
C ARG A 315 14.82 13.59 23.75
N VAL A 316 14.55 13.97 22.51
CA VAL A 316 14.95 15.29 21.97
C VAL A 316 14.10 16.39 22.62
N ALA A 317 14.73 17.52 22.95
CA ALA A 317 14.02 18.67 23.52
C ALA A 317 13.03 19.29 22.53
N ASP A 318 11.93 19.84 23.05
CA ASP A 318 10.89 20.48 22.23
C ASP A 318 11.42 21.79 21.61
N ALA A 319 11.19 21.96 20.31
CA ALA A 319 11.45 23.23 19.61
C ALA A 319 10.36 24.27 19.91
N ALA A 320 10.60 25.53 19.56
CA ALA A 320 9.66 26.63 19.83
C ALA A 320 8.25 26.37 19.27
N CYS A 321 8.12 25.78 18.08
CA CYS A 321 6.82 25.45 17.49
C CYS A 321 6.06 24.32 18.21
N ILE A 322 6.74 23.53 19.05
CA ILE A 322 6.13 22.47 19.87
C ILE A 322 5.78 23.02 21.26
N ALA A 323 6.64 23.88 21.82
CA ALA A 323 6.37 24.54 23.09
C ALA A 323 5.20 25.55 22.98
N GLN A 324 5.03 26.16 21.80
CA GLN A 324 3.95 27.10 21.48
C GLN A 324 3.37 26.77 20.09
N PRO A 325 2.51 25.74 19.98
CA PRO A 325 1.92 25.34 18.71
C PRO A 325 1.05 26.44 18.10
N LEU A 326 1.17 26.62 16.78
CA LEU A 326 0.30 27.53 16.03
C LEU A 326 -1.12 26.95 15.97
N GLN A 327 -2.10 27.74 16.37
CA GLN A 327 -3.53 27.40 16.20
C GLN A 327 -4.05 27.80 14.82
N ALA A 328 -3.41 28.78 14.19
CA ALA A 328 -3.70 29.21 12.83
C ALA A 328 -2.45 29.77 12.16
N LEU A 329 -2.44 29.75 10.83
CA LEU A 329 -1.38 30.32 9.99
C LEU A 329 -2.02 31.12 8.86
N ASP A 330 -1.63 32.38 8.73
CA ASP A 330 -1.91 33.17 7.53
C ASP A 330 -0.96 32.73 6.41
N LEU A 331 -1.52 32.20 5.33
CA LEU A 331 -0.72 31.59 4.28
C LEU A 331 0.11 32.63 3.53
N THR A 332 -0.40 33.85 3.38
CA THR A 332 0.29 34.92 2.66
C THR A 332 1.43 35.48 3.51
N GLU A 333 1.17 35.80 4.78
CA GLU A 333 2.21 36.29 5.69
C GLU A 333 3.32 35.26 5.93
N ALA A 334 2.95 33.98 5.97
CA ALA A 334 3.89 32.86 6.08
C ALA A 334 4.64 32.55 4.77
N GLY A 335 4.28 33.21 3.66
CA GLY A 335 4.85 32.98 2.34
C GLY A 335 4.57 31.57 1.79
N VAL A 336 3.50 30.92 2.24
CA VAL A 336 3.09 29.59 1.75
C VAL A 336 2.51 29.75 0.36
N SER A 337 3.19 29.19 -0.63
CA SER A 337 2.74 29.16 -2.02
C SER A 337 2.25 27.79 -2.44
N THR A 338 2.58 26.74 -1.68
CA THR A 338 2.29 25.35 -2.03
C THR A 338 1.67 24.59 -0.86
N ILE A 339 0.63 23.80 -1.16
CA ILE A 339 0.08 22.77 -0.27
C ILE A 339 0.28 21.40 -0.90
N ILE A 340 0.93 20.49 -0.16
CA ILE A 340 1.07 19.09 -0.53
C ILE A 340 0.12 18.25 0.32
N TRP A 341 -0.80 17.55 -0.33
CA TRP A 341 -1.74 16.64 0.29
C TRP A 341 -1.15 15.24 0.39
N ALA A 342 -0.65 14.88 1.57
CA ALA A 342 -0.20 13.52 1.93
C ALA A 342 -1.30 12.77 2.68
N THR A 343 -2.53 12.89 2.19
CA THR A 343 -3.79 12.51 2.86
C THR A 343 -4.32 11.14 2.45
N GLY A 344 -3.52 10.36 1.73
CA GLY A 344 -3.83 8.98 1.41
C GLY A 344 -4.70 8.81 0.18
N TYR A 345 -5.33 7.64 0.07
CA TYR A 345 -6.02 7.20 -1.14
C TYR A 345 -7.38 6.61 -0.80
N SER A 346 -8.30 6.67 -1.75
CA SER A 346 -9.53 5.91 -1.75
C SER A 346 -9.45 4.74 -2.75
N GLN A 347 -10.30 3.75 -2.52
CA GLN A 347 -10.48 2.60 -3.40
C GLN A 347 -11.70 2.84 -4.29
N ASP A 348 -11.62 2.40 -5.54
CA ASP A 348 -12.71 2.45 -6.49
C ASP A 348 -12.93 1.08 -7.15
N TYR A 349 -14.04 0.46 -6.77
CA TYR A 349 -14.51 -0.81 -7.34
C TYR A 349 -15.76 -0.65 -8.21
N SER A 350 -16.06 0.56 -8.69
CA SER A 350 -17.23 0.81 -9.55
C SER A 350 -17.23 0.00 -10.86
N TRP A 351 -16.04 -0.42 -11.32
CA TRP A 351 -15.86 -1.33 -12.45
C TRP A 351 -16.33 -2.77 -12.12
N LEU A 352 -16.40 -3.18 -10.86
CA LEU A 352 -16.72 -4.53 -10.43
C LEU A 352 -18.19 -4.62 -9.96
N GLN A 353 -19.11 -4.88 -10.89
CA GLN A 353 -20.57 -4.85 -10.65
C GLN A 353 -21.09 -6.21 -10.14
N VAL A 354 -20.83 -6.49 -8.87
CA VAL A 354 -21.16 -7.75 -8.17
C VAL A 354 -21.59 -7.48 -6.73
N ASP A 355 -22.25 -8.45 -6.07
CA ASP A 355 -22.63 -8.37 -4.65
C ASP A 355 -21.46 -8.73 -3.72
N ALA A 356 -20.38 -7.95 -3.81
CA ALA A 356 -19.14 -8.15 -3.06
C ALA A 356 -18.74 -6.98 -2.16
N PHE A 357 -19.61 -5.98 -1.96
CA PHE A 357 -19.26 -4.74 -1.26
C PHE A 357 -20.22 -4.40 -0.13
N HIS A 358 -19.68 -3.80 0.93
CA HIS A 358 -20.47 -3.14 1.95
C HIS A 358 -21.07 -1.83 1.40
N THR A 359 -22.03 -1.24 2.12
CA THR A 359 -22.65 0.04 1.74
C THR A 359 -21.66 1.21 1.68
N ASN A 360 -20.52 1.10 2.38
CA ASN A 360 -19.42 2.06 2.34
C ASN A 360 -18.43 1.81 1.17
N GLY A 361 -18.72 0.87 0.27
CA GLY A 361 -17.88 0.52 -0.88
C GLY A 361 -16.69 -0.39 -0.57
N LYS A 362 -16.46 -0.77 0.69
CA LYS A 362 -15.37 -1.69 1.04
C LYS A 362 -15.70 -3.13 0.61
N PRO A 363 -14.73 -3.90 0.08
CA PRO A 363 -14.90 -5.31 -0.22
C PRO A 363 -15.36 -6.14 1.00
N ARG A 364 -16.37 -6.98 0.81
CA ARG A 364 -16.84 -8.01 1.75
C ARG A 364 -16.05 -9.28 1.53
N HIS A 365 -15.06 -9.55 2.38
CA HIS A 365 -14.24 -10.76 2.23
C HIS A 365 -13.78 -11.33 3.58
N GLN A 366 -13.32 -12.58 3.53
CA GLN A 366 -12.51 -13.19 4.57
C GLN A 366 -11.15 -13.55 3.96
N ARG A 367 -10.08 -12.88 4.40
CA ARG A 367 -8.70 -13.10 3.90
C ARG A 367 -8.58 -13.11 2.36
N GLY A 368 -9.28 -12.20 1.69
CA GLY A 368 -9.31 -12.08 0.23
C GLY A 368 -10.35 -12.94 -0.49
N VAL A 369 -11.05 -13.87 0.18
CA VAL A 369 -12.17 -14.60 -0.43
C VAL A 369 -13.46 -13.79 -0.26
N SER A 370 -14.06 -13.36 -1.37
CA SER A 370 -15.28 -12.54 -1.38
C SER A 370 -16.52 -13.30 -0.90
N SER A 371 -17.54 -12.57 -0.46
CA SER A 371 -18.90 -13.10 -0.30
C SER A 371 -19.54 -13.52 -1.64
N GLU A 372 -19.13 -12.89 -2.75
CA GLU A 372 -19.53 -13.30 -4.10
C GLU A 372 -18.62 -14.44 -4.59
N GLN A 373 -19.21 -15.59 -4.89
CA GLN A 373 -18.45 -16.77 -5.32
C GLN A 373 -17.71 -16.51 -6.64
N GLY A 374 -16.40 -16.79 -6.63
CA GLY A 374 -15.54 -16.58 -7.80
C GLY A 374 -14.90 -15.20 -7.86
N VAL A 375 -15.18 -14.31 -6.91
CA VAL A 375 -14.48 -13.03 -6.75
C VAL A 375 -13.48 -13.12 -5.60
N TYR A 376 -12.29 -12.55 -5.79
CA TYR A 376 -11.22 -12.52 -4.80
C TYR A 376 -10.52 -11.16 -4.79
N PHE A 377 -9.90 -10.82 -3.66
CA PHE A 377 -9.15 -9.58 -3.46
C PHE A 377 -7.76 -9.89 -2.91
N VAL A 378 -6.73 -9.24 -3.44
CA VAL A 378 -5.34 -9.37 -2.97
C VAL A 378 -4.69 -7.98 -2.93
N GLY A 379 -3.82 -7.75 -1.94
CA GLY A 379 -3.08 -6.49 -1.79
C GLY A 379 -3.85 -5.38 -1.09
N LEU A 380 -4.93 -5.70 -0.37
CA LEU A 380 -5.61 -4.72 0.49
C LEU A 380 -4.84 -4.53 1.81
N PRO A 381 -4.91 -3.34 2.43
CA PRO A 381 -4.40 -3.14 3.77
C PRO A 381 -5.19 -4.02 4.73
N TRP A 382 -4.49 -4.72 5.63
CA TRP A 382 -5.12 -5.62 6.61
C TRP A 382 -6.05 -6.68 5.96
N LEU A 383 -5.69 -7.17 4.76
CA LEU A 383 -6.46 -8.22 4.08
C LEU A 383 -6.58 -9.49 4.94
N SER A 384 -5.44 -9.94 5.46
CA SER A 384 -5.36 -11.00 6.47
C SER A 384 -4.53 -10.60 7.68
N ARG A 385 -3.60 -9.65 7.52
CA ARG A 385 -2.64 -9.23 8.55
C ARG A 385 -2.09 -7.83 8.31
N ARG A 386 -1.36 -7.29 9.30
CA ARG A 386 -0.63 -6.00 9.19
C ARG A 386 0.22 -5.92 7.91
N GLY A 387 0.94 -6.98 7.59
CA GLY A 387 1.81 -7.11 6.42
C GLY A 387 1.13 -7.14 5.05
N SER A 388 -0.19 -7.29 4.95
CA SER A 388 -0.90 -7.67 3.70
C SER A 388 -0.66 -6.75 2.49
N ALA A 389 -0.53 -5.45 2.70
CA ALA A 389 -0.30 -4.49 1.61
C ALA A 389 1.20 -4.26 1.30
N PHE A 390 2.11 -4.86 2.06
CA PHE A 390 3.56 -4.77 1.86
C PHE A 390 4.06 -5.88 0.92
N ILE A 391 5.24 -5.71 0.34
CA ILE A 391 5.82 -6.63 -0.65
C ILE A 391 5.93 -8.05 -0.08
N TRP A 392 6.46 -8.21 1.13
CA TRP A 392 6.56 -9.52 1.76
C TRP A 392 5.19 -10.16 2.02
N GLY A 393 4.27 -9.42 2.65
CA GLY A 393 3.00 -10.00 3.12
C GLY A 393 2.01 -10.33 2.01
N VAL A 394 1.98 -9.54 0.92
CA VAL A 394 1.06 -9.77 -0.19
C VAL A 394 1.31 -11.12 -0.89
N TRP A 395 2.55 -11.61 -0.87
CA TRP A 395 2.91 -12.91 -1.41
C TRP A 395 2.19 -14.05 -0.69
N HIS A 396 2.18 -14.00 0.65
CA HIS A 396 1.50 -15.01 1.47
C HIS A 396 -0.03 -14.97 1.30
N ASP A 397 -0.60 -13.79 1.13
CA ASP A 397 -2.03 -13.64 0.86
C ASP A 397 -2.43 -14.15 -0.53
N ALA A 398 -1.62 -13.86 -1.55
CA ALA A 398 -1.80 -14.39 -2.89
C ALA A 398 -1.78 -15.93 -2.90
N LYS A 399 -0.86 -16.55 -2.15
CA LYS A 399 -0.82 -18.00 -1.97
C LYS A 399 -2.15 -18.54 -1.43
N HIS A 400 -2.66 -17.95 -0.36
CA HIS A 400 -3.91 -18.38 0.27
C HIS A 400 -5.08 -18.31 -0.73
N VAL A 401 -5.21 -17.19 -1.45
CA VAL A 401 -6.26 -17.01 -2.45
C VAL A 401 -6.13 -18.02 -3.60
N ALA A 402 -4.90 -18.30 -4.06
CA ALA A 402 -4.67 -19.30 -5.11
C ALA A 402 -5.10 -20.71 -4.68
N ASP A 403 -4.78 -21.10 -3.44
CA ASP A 403 -5.21 -22.38 -2.86
C ASP A 403 -6.74 -22.49 -2.78
N GLN A 404 -7.44 -21.37 -2.51
CA GLN A 404 -8.90 -21.30 -2.50
C GLN A 404 -9.49 -21.46 -3.92
N ILE A 405 -8.90 -20.81 -4.93
CA ILE A 405 -9.31 -20.98 -6.33
C ILE A 405 -9.12 -22.45 -6.76
N ALA A 406 -7.97 -23.06 -6.45
CA ALA A 406 -7.71 -24.47 -6.73
C ALA A 406 -8.76 -25.39 -6.10
N THR A 407 -9.15 -25.11 -4.86
CA THR A 407 -10.19 -25.86 -4.14
C THR A 407 -11.56 -25.73 -4.82
N GLN A 408 -11.96 -24.52 -5.21
CA GLN A 408 -13.22 -24.28 -5.91
C GLN A 408 -13.26 -24.97 -7.29
N ARG A 409 -12.13 -24.96 -8.02
CA ARG A 409 -12.01 -25.69 -9.30
C ARG A 409 -12.21 -27.19 -9.13
N LYS A 410 -11.67 -27.80 -8.07
CA LYS A 410 -11.91 -29.22 -7.77
C LYS A 410 -13.39 -29.52 -7.53
N TYR A 411 -14.10 -28.67 -6.80
CA TYR A 411 -15.53 -28.84 -6.57
C TYR A 411 -16.35 -28.73 -7.87
N ARG A 412 -16.01 -27.79 -8.76
CA ARG A 412 -16.69 -27.68 -10.07
C ARG A 412 -16.45 -28.90 -10.96
N ALA A 413 -15.22 -29.43 -10.98
CA ALA A 413 -14.86 -30.60 -11.78
C ALA A 413 -15.49 -31.92 -11.28
N TYR A 414 -15.98 -31.97 -10.03
CA TYR A 414 -16.53 -33.19 -9.43
C TYR A 414 -17.73 -33.76 -10.21
N ASP A 415 -18.56 -32.91 -10.82
CA ASP A 415 -19.78 -33.33 -11.52
C ASP A 415 -19.55 -33.64 -13.02
N GLU A 416 -18.62 -32.94 -13.66
CA GLU A 416 -18.29 -33.15 -15.08
C GLU A 416 -17.77 -34.57 -15.36
N SER A 417 -16.94 -35.10 -14.46
CA SER A 417 -16.41 -36.47 -14.56
C SER A 417 -17.48 -37.56 -14.42
N ARG A 418 -18.55 -37.33 -13.66
CA ARG A 418 -19.67 -38.28 -13.48
C ARG A 418 -20.71 -38.17 -14.58
N THR A 419 -20.87 -36.99 -15.16
CA THR A 419 -21.81 -36.75 -16.26
C THR A 419 -21.29 -37.31 -17.58
N ALA A 420 -19.97 -37.18 -17.85
CA ALA A 420 -19.32 -37.80 -19.00
C ALA A 420 -19.35 -39.35 -18.96
N ALA A 421 -19.25 -39.94 -17.76
CA ALA A 421 -19.34 -41.39 -17.57
C ALA A 421 -20.77 -41.96 -17.71
N ARG A 422 -21.80 -41.10 -17.81
CA ARG A 422 -23.22 -41.49 -17.88
C ARG A 422 -23.86 -41.30 -19.25
N THR A 423 -23.12 -40.84 -20.27
CA THR A 423 -23.66 -40.76 -21.64
C THR A 423 -23.78 -42.19 -22.21
N PRO A 424 -25.00 -42.71 -22.47
CA PRO A 424 -25.15 -44.04 -23.03
C PRO A 424 -24.60 -44.08 -24.46
N ALA A 425 -23.85 -45.12 -24.81
CA ALA A 425 -23.44 -45.36 -26.18
C ALA A 425 -24.68 -45.36 -27.11
N PRO A 426 -24.62 -44.72 -28.29
CA PRO A 426 -25.76 -44.70 -29.20
C PRO A 426 -26.13 -46.14 -29.58
N LEU A 427 -27.42 -46.47 -29.39
CA LEU A 427 -28.00 -47.73 -29.82
C LEU A 427 -27.69 -47.93 -31.30
N ARG A 428 -26.88 -48.95 -31.62
CA ARG A 428 -26.66 -49.39 -32.99
C ARG A 428 -28.01 -49.85 -33.53
N ALA A 429 -28.55 -49.10 -34.49
CA ALA A 429 -29.68 -49.54 -35.30
C ALA A 429 -29.19 -50.72 -36.16
N ASN A 430 -29.70 -51.92 -35.90
CA ASN A 430 -29.54 -53.06 -36.78
C ASN A 430 -30.41 -52.83 -38.03
N ALA A 431 -29.77 -52.84 -39.19
CA ALA A 431 -30.40 -52.99 -40.51
C ALA A 431 -30.26 -54.44 -40.97
#